data_AF-A0A3A4B4L6-F1
#
_entry.id   AF-A0A3A4B4L6-F1
#
_cell.length_a   1.000
_cell.length_b   1.000
_cell.length_c   1.000
_cell.angle_alpha   90.00
_cell.angle_beta   90.00
_cell.angle_gamma   90.00
#
_symmetry.space_group_name_H-M   'P 1'
#
loop_
_entity.id
_entity.type
_entity.pdbx_description
1 polymer ?
#
loop_
_entity_poly.entity_id
_entity_poly.type
_entity_poly.pdbx_seq_one_letter_code
_entity_poly.pdbx_strand_id
1 'polypeptide(L)'
;MDDRSGNRATGFVRAAVVVAAATMLFSGVWARVDPAGFAEFTNWPNHEHFLHDAGVFQIGIGLMMLCALWWRDVIAVVLAGFLFTNSFHAVNHALDLDLGGKSTDPWLLGAFSLVALAGLVVRLRAVRRRRAAVPGTDETKEAAA
;
A
#
# COMPACT_ATOMS: atom_id res chain seq x y z
N MET A 1 -20.80 -29.15 -10.29
CA MET A 1 -19.34 -28.92 -10.43
C MET A 1 -19.09 -27.42 -10.28
N ASP A 2 -18.62 -26.85 -9.18
CA ASP A 2 -18.80 -27.16 -7.75
C ASP A 2 -18.58 -25.80 -7.02
N ASP A 3 -19.65 -25.03 -6.77
CA ASP A 3 -19.62 -23.67 -6.14
C ASP A 3 -18.83 -23.65 -4.81
N ARG A 4 -18.77 -24.80 -4.15
CA ARG A 4 -18.01 -25.03 -2.92
C ARG A 4 -16.49 -24.95 -3.11
N SER A 5 -15.97 -25.31 -4.29
CA SER A 5 -14.53 -25.24 -4.60
C SER A 5 -14.09 -23.80 -4.86
N GLY A 6 -14.92 -23.00 -5.56
CA GLY A 6 -14.72 -21.58 -5.78
C GLY A 6 -14.68 -20.79 -4.47
N ASN A 7 -15.63 -21.03 -3.57
CA ASN A 7 -15.67 -20.36 -2.26
C ASN A 7 -14.48 -20.72 -1.36
N ARG A 8 -14.00 -21.98 -1.41
CA ARG A 8 -12.79 -22.41 -0.68
C ARG A 8 -11.53 -21.77 -1.23
N ALA A 9 -11.38 -21.69 -2.56
CA ALA A 9 -10.23 -21.05 -3.21
C ALA A 9 -10.18 -19.54 -2.87
N THR A 10 -11.32 -18.84 -2.93
CA THR A 10 -11.41 -17.43 -2.52
C THR A 10 -11.11 -17.24 -1.03
N GLY A 11 -11.59 -18.13 -0.16
CA GLY A 11 -11.29 -18.10 1.27
C GLY A 11 -9.80 -18.27 1.56
N PHE A 12 -9.15 -19.24 0.91
CA PHE A 12 -7.71 -19.46 1.04
C PHE A 12 -6.88 -18.26 0.61
N VAL A 13 -7.18 -17.67 -0.56
CA VAL A 13 -6.45 -16.48 -1.06
C VAL A 13 -6.58 -15.31 -0.08
N ARG A 14 -7.78 -15.04 0.44
CA ARG A 14 -7.98 -13.96 1.43
C ARG A 14 -7.20 -14.23 2.71
N ALA A 15 -7.18 -15.47 3.20
CA ALA A 15 -6.39 -15.84 4.37
C ALA A 15 -4.89 -15.64 4.11
N ALA A 16 -4.39 -16.07 2.95
CA ALA A 16 -2.99 -15.87 2.57
C ALA A 16 -2.61 -14.38 2.52
N VAL A 17 -3.48 -13.53 1.96
CA VAL A 17 -3.29 -12.07 1.96
C VAL A 17 -3.23 -11.51 3.38
N VAL A 18 -4.14 -11.91 4.26
CA VAL A 18 -4.16 -11.43 5.65
C VAL A 18 -2.92 -11.88 6.42
N VAL A 19 -2.51 -13.14 6.30
CA VAL A 19 -1.31 -13.66 6.97
C VAL A 19 -0.06 -12.94 6.48
N ALA A 20 0.12 -12.81 5.16
CA ALA A 20 1.28 -12.11 4.62
C ALA A 20 1.26 -10.60 4.92
N ALA A 21 0.09 -9.97 4.98
CA ALA A 21 -0.01 -8.58 5.45
C ALA A 21 0.38 -8.46 6.93
N ALA A 22 -0.07 -9.38 7.78
CA ALA A 22 0.26 -9.39 9.19
C ALA A 22 1.77 -9.56 9.43
N THR A 23 2.45 -10.43 8.67
CA THR A 23 3.90 -10.58 8.78
C THR A 23 4.64 -9.30 8.35
N MET A 24 4.22 -8.67 7.25
CA MET A 24 4.81 -7.40 6.78
C MET A 24 4.58 -6.27 7.80
N LEU A 25 3.38 -6.13 8.35
CA LEU A 25 3.09 -5.12 9.35
C LEU A 25 3.88 -5.35 10.64
N PHE A 26 3.92 -6.58 11.14
CA PHE A 26 4.63 -6.92 12.37
C PHE A 26 6.13 -6.65 12.24
N SER A 27 6.77 -7.23 11.22
CA SER A 27 8.19 -7.05 10.98
C SER A 27 8.54 -5.60 10.67
N GLY A 28 7.68 -4.90 9.92
CA GLY A 28 7.90 -3.50 9.56
C GLY A 28 7.80 -2.55 10.76
N VAL A 29 6.79 -2.75 11.63
CA VAL A 29 6.67 -1.99 12.88
C VAL A 29 7.84 -2.25 13.81
N TRP A 30 8.28 -3.51 13.94
CA TRP A 30 9.42 -3.85 14.78
C TRP A 30 10.71 -3.18 14.28
N ALA A 31 11.04 -3.34 12.99
CA ALA A 31 12.22 -2.70 12.39
C ALA A 31 12.20 -1.16 12.52
N ARG A 32 11.01 -0.54 12.57
CA ARG A 32 10.88 0.92 12.71
C ARG A 32 10.96 1.42 14.14
N VAL A 33 10.45 0.67 15.11
CA VAL A 33 10.29 1.11 16.53
C VAL A 33 11.46 0.64 17.39
N ASP A 34 11.97 -0.57 17.14
CA ASP A 34 13.11 -1.16 17.84
C ASP A 34 14.05 -1.82 16.82
N PRO A 35 14.79 -1.01 16.04
CA PRO A 35 15.71 -1.51 15.02
C PRO A 35 16.81 -2.39 15.62
N ALA A 36 17.27 -2.09 16.83
CA ALA A 36 18.31 -2.87 17.51
C ALA A 36 17.83 -4.30 17.85
N GLY A 37 16.65 -4.44 18.47
CA GLY A 37 16.09 -5.76 18.76
C GLY A 37 15.71 -6.53 17.51
N PHE A 38 15.22 -5.85 16.46
CA PHE A 38 14.96 -6.49 15.17
C PHE A 38 16.25 -7.01 14.52
N ALA A 39 17.32 -6.21 14.53
CA ALA A 39 18.62 -6.58 13.99
C ALA A 39 19.22 -7.79 14.74
N GLU A 40 19.16 -7.78 16.07
CA GLU A 40 19.58 -8.91 16.91
C GLU A 40 18.80 -10.18 16.57
N PHE A 41 17.46 -10.10 16.52
CA PHE A 41 16.61 -11.25 16.21
C PHE A 41 16.89 -11.83 14.82
N THR A 42 17.13 -10.98 13.83
CA THR A 42 17.42 -11.39 12.45
C THR A 42 18.89 -11.75 12.22
N ASN A 43 19.74 -11.66 13.26
CA ASN A 43 21.18 -11.86 13.17
C ASN A 43 21.81 -11.00 12.06
N TRP A 44 21.47 -9.71 12.06
CA TRP A 44 21.90 -8.71 11.08
C TRP A 44 22.52 -7.49 11.78
N PRO A 45 23.46 -6.76 11.15
CA PRO A 45 23.99 -5.53 11.75
C PRO A 45 22.92 -4.45 11.95
N ASN A 46 23.01 -3.71 13.06
CA ASN A 46 22.09 -2.60 13.33
C ASN A 46 22.39 -1.38 12.43
N HIS A 47 21.84 -1.40 11.22
CA HIS A 47 21.81 -0.25 10.32
C HIS A 47 20.50 0.53 10.52
N GLU A 48 20.45 1.36 11.56
CA GLU A 48 19.21 2.01 12.03
C GLU A 48 18.43 2.74 10.94
N HIS A 49 19.08 3.65 10.20
CA HIS A 49 18.47 4.37 9.07
C HIS A 49 17.84 3.40 8.04
N PHE A 50 18.58 2.35 7.67
CA PHE A 50 18.10 1.35 6.73
C PHE A 50 16.91 0.55 7.29
N LEU A 51 16.93 0.22 8.58
CA LEU A 51 15.86 -0.52 9.24
C LEU A 51 14.60 0.34 9.38
N HIS A 52 14.73 1.64 9.61
CA HIS A 52 13.60 2.56 9.55
C HIS A 52 12.95 2.60 8.17
N ASP A 53 13.75 2.64 7.09
CA ASP A 53 13.27 2.60 5.71
C ASP A 53 12.60 1.27 5.37
N ALA A 54 13.28 0.16 5.65
CA ALA A 54 12.73 -1.18 5.48
C ALA A 54 11.42 -1.35 6.25
N GLY A 55 11.34 -0.80 7.46
CA GLY A 55 10.17 -0.80 8.31
C GLY A 55 8.97 -0.11 7.64
N VAL A 56 9.17 1.11 7.16
CA VAL A 56 8.12 1.87 6.45
C VAL A 56 7.67 1.16 5.17
N PHE A 57 8.58 0.58 4.39
CA PHE A 57 8.23 -0.20 3.20
C PHE A 57 7.41 -1.44 3.52
N GLN A 58 7.78 -2.21 4.53
CA GLN A 58 7.00 -3.38 4.95
C GLN A 58 5.61 -2.99 5.46
N ILE A 59 5.51 -1.90 6.24
CA ILE A 59 4.21 -1.37 6.67
C ILE A 59 3.35 -1.00 5.45
N GLY A 60 3.93 -0.28 4.49
CA GLY A 60 3.29 0.09 3.24
C GLY A 60 2.76 -1.10 2.44
N ILE A 61 3.57 -2.14 2.27
CA ILE A 61 3.18 -3.40 1.61
C ILE A 61 2.01 -4.05 2.35
N GLY A 62 2.10 -4.20 3.67
CA GLY A 62 1.04 -4.81 4.47
C GLY A 62 -0.29 -4.05 4.36
N LEU A 63 -0.26 -2.72 4.42
CA LEU A 63 -1.45 -1.90 4.24
C LEU A 63 -2.04 -2.00 2.83
N MET A 64 -1.20 -2.02 1.79
CA MET A 64 -1.66 -2.23 0.40
C MET A 64 -2.37 -3.58 0.23
N MET A 65 -1.80 -4.64 0.80
CA MET A 65 -2.38 -5.99 0.76
C MET A 65 -3.77 -6.03 1.41
N LEU A 66 -3.94 -5.39 2.57
CA LEU A 66 -5.25 -5.29 3.23
C LEU A 66 -6.23 -4.43 2.41
N CYS A 67 -5.79 -3.27 1.91
CA CYS A 67 -6.61 -2.41 1.06
C CYS A 67 -7.10 -3.13 -0.21
N ALA A 68 -6.29 -4.00 -0.80
CA ALA A 68 -6.65 -4.79 -1.98
C ALA A 68 -7.83 -5.75 -1.73
N LEU A 69 -8.15 -6.08 -0.47
CA LEU A 69 -9.32 -6.90 -0.13
C LEU A 69 -10.64 -6.12 -0.22
N TRP A 70 -10.61 -4.78 -0.17
CA TRP A 70 -11.80 -3.94 -0.16
C TRP A 70 -11.91 -3.02 -1.39
N TRP A 71 -10.79 -2.56 -1.93
CA TRP A 71 -10.77 -1.63 -3.05
C TRP A 71 -10.67 -2.34 -4.39
N ARG A 72 -11.62 -2.03 -5.27
CA ARG A 72 -11.70 -2.65 -6.61
C ARG A 72 -10.71 -2.09 -7.64
N ASP A 73 -10.13 -0.91 -7.39
CA ASP A 73 -9.22 -0.27 -8.33
C ASP A 73 -7.77 -0.48 -7.92
N VAL A 74 -7.12 -1.49 -8.52
CA VAL A 74 -5.74 -1.86 -8.19
C VAL A 74 -4.75 -0.73 -8.40
N ILE A 75 -4.96 0.13 -9.41
CA ILE A 75 -4.07 1.27 -9.67
C ILE A 75 -4.19 2.31 -8.58
N ALA A 76 -5.41 2.60 -8.10
CA ALA A 76 -5.61 3.49 -6.96
C ALA A 76 -4.99 2.93 -5.68
N VAL A 77 -5.10 1.62 -5.43
CA VAL A 77 -4.46 0.96 -4.26
C VAL A 77 -2.94 1.13 -4.30
N VAL A 78 -2.30 0.82 -5.43
CA VAL A 78 -0.84 0.91 -5.57
C VAL A 78 -0.36 2.36 -5.46
N LEU A 79 -1.04 3.32 -6.11
CA LEU A 79 -0.66 4.73 -6.01
C LEU A 79 -0.84 5.28 -4.59
N ALA A 80 -1.92 4.90 -3.89
CA ALA A 80 -2.14 5.31 -2.51
C ALA A 80 -1.10 4.70 -1.56
N GLY A 81 -0.79 3.42 -1.72
CA GLY A 81 0.23 2.75 -0.93
C GLY A 81 1.64 3.28 -1.18
N PHE A 82 2.01 3.51 -2.44
CA PHE A 82 3.28 4.14 -2.78
C PHE A 82 3.36 5.57 -2.22
N LEU A 83 2.30 6.38 -2.38
CA LEU A 83 2.24 7.72 -1.79
C LEU A 83 2.47 7.69 -0.28
N PHE A 84 1.77 6.80 0.44
CA PHE A 84 1.95 6.63 1.88
C PHE A 84 3.40 6.27 2.22
N THR A 85 3.87 5.17 1.65
CA THR A 85 5.19 4.59 1.94
C THR A 85 6.32 5.57 1.64
N ASN A 86 6.34 6.12 0.43
CA ASN A 86 7.38 7.02 -0.03
C ASN A 86 7.38 8.36 0.73
N SER A 87 6.21 8.82 1.20
CA SER A 87 6.15 10.02 2.05
C SER A 87 6.77 9.78 3.42
N PHE A 88 6.48 8.65 4.06
CA PHE A 88 7.12 8.29 5.33
C PHE A 88 8.62 7.99 5.15
N HIS A 89 9.02 7.44 4.01
CA HIS A 89 10.43 7.29 3.63
C HIS A 89 11.11 8.66 3.55
N ALA A 90 10.50 9.63 2.87
CA ALA A 90 11.03 10.99 2.79
C ALA A 90 11.19 11.63 4.18
N VAL A 91 10.25 11.36 5.09
CA VAL A 91 10.31 11.80 6.49
C VAL A 91 11.45 11.11 7.23
N ASN A 92 11.64 9.79 7.09
CA ASN A 92 12.80 9.10 7.68
C ASN A 92 14.10 9.74 7.22
N HIS A 93 14.30 9.94 5.92
CA HIS A 93 15.50 10.61 5.42
C HIS A 93 15.68 12.04 5.94
N ALA A 94 14.62 12.73 6.33
CA ALA A 94 14.73 14.06 6.93
C ALA A 94 15.11 13.99 8.42
N LEU A 95 14.59 12.99 9.14
CA LEU A 95 14.82 12.80 10.57
C LEU A 95 16.15 12.10 10.87
N ASP A 96 16.58 11.19 9.99
CA ASP A 96 17.72 10.29 10.17
C ASP A 96 18.95 10.75 9.38
N LEU A 97 19.06 12.05 9.05
CA LEU A 97 20.17 12.59 8.25
C LEU A 97 21.55 12.36 8.89
N ASP A 98 21.60 12.29 10.21
CA ASP A 98 22.80 11.99 10.99
C ASP A 98 23.13 10.49 11.04
N LEU A 99 22.16 9.63 10.72
CA LEU A 99 22.30 8.17 10.69
C LEU A 99 22.61 7.62 9.28
N GLY A 100 22.26 8.35 8.22
CA GLY A 100 22.54 7.96 6.83
C GLY A 100 21.81 8.77 5.76
N GLY A 101 22.14 8.49 4.49
CA GLY A 101 21.54 9.13 3.32
C GLY A 101 22.21 10.44 2.89
N LYS A 102 21.60 11.14 1.94
CA LYS A 102 22.03 12.45 1.44
C LYS A 102 21.00 13.52 1.80
N SER A 103 21.44 14.75 2.00
CA SER A 103 20.57 15.91 2.26
C SER A 103 19.58 16.21 1.13
N THR A 104 19.84 15.72 -0.08
CA THR A 104 18.93 15.83 -1.23
C THR A 104 17.77 14.83 -1.20
N ASP A 105 17.92 13.72 -0.47
CA ASP A 105 17.00 12.58 -0.55
C ASP A 105 15.57 12.92 -0.08
N PRO A 106 15.33 13.63 1.04
CA PRO A 106 13.98 14.00 1.45
C PRO A 106 13.20 14.77 0.38
N TRP A 107 13.89 15.66 -0.34
CA TRP A 107 13.30 16.49 -1.38
C TRP A 107 12.97 15.69 -2.64
N LEU A 108 13.90 14.83 -3.07
CA LEU A 108 13.69 13.98 -4.24
C LEU A 108 12.57 12.97 -4.00
N LEU A 109 12.55 12.34 -2.83
CA LEU A 109 11.49 11.43 -2.42
C LEU A 109 10.16 12.18 -2.30
N GLY A 110 10.14 13.36 -1.66
CA GLY A 110 8.95 14.20 -1.60
C GLY A 110 8.38 14.54 -2.99
N ALA A 111 9.23 14.81 -3.98
CA ALA A 111 8.81 15.03 -5.35
C ALA A 111 8.13 13.79 -5.95
N PHE A 112 8.65 12.58 -5.72
CA PHE A 112 7.99 11.34 -6.16
C PHE A 112 6.65 11.10 -5.47
N SER A 113 6.51 11.48 -4.18
CA SER A 113 5.21 11.47 -3.50
C SER A 113 4.21 12.40 -4.19
N LEU A 114 4.62 13.61 -4.60
CA LEU A 114 3.74 14.52 -5.33
C LEU A 114 3.29 13.95 -6.69
N VAL A 115 4.19 13.27 -7.41
CA VAL A 115 3.85 12.57 -8.66
C VAL A 115 2.80 11.49 -8.41
N ALA A 116 2.98 10.68 -7.36
CA ALA A 116 2.03 9.63 -6.99
C ALA A 116 0.66 10.20 -6.58
N LEU A 117 0.66 11.30 -5.81
CA LEU A 117 -0.55 12.01 -5.42
C LEU A 117 -1.30 12.53 -6.66
N ALA A 118 -0.60 13.18 -7.59
CA ALA A 118 -1.20 13.66 -8.83
C ALA A 118 -1.83 12.51 -9.63
N GLY A 119 -1.09 11.40 -9.80
CA GLY A 119 -1.59 10.20 -10.45
C GLY A 119 -2.84 9.62 -9.77
N LEU A 120 -2.83 9.53 -8.43
CA LEU A 120 -3.95 9.03 -7.64
C LEU A 120 -5.20 9.90 -7.83
N VAL A 121 -5.05 11.22 -7.74
CA VAL A 121 -6.15 12.17 -7.94
C VAL A 121 -6.76 12.03 -9.33
N VAL A 122 -5.92 11.95 -10.37
CA VAL A 122 -6.40 11.75 -11.75
C VAL A 122 -7.13 10.41 -11.89
N ARG A 123 -6.58 9.32 -11.34
CA ARG A 123 -7.20 7.99 -11.39
C ARG A 123 -8.57 7.98 -10.71
N LEU A 124 -8.67 8.53 -9.49
CA LEU A 124 -9.92 8.58 -8.74
C LEU A 124 -11.00 9.40 -9.47
N ARG A 125 -10.62 10.53 -10.10
CA ARG A 125 -11.54 11.31 -10.95
C ARG A 125 -12.03 10.50 -12.15
N ALA A 126 -11.15 9.78 -12.83
CA ALA A 126 -11.50 8.95 -13.97
C ALA A 126 -12.46 7.80 -13.59
N VAL A 127 -12.20 7.12 -12.47
CA VAL A 127 -13.07 6.04 -11.96
C VAL A 127 -14.45 6.57 -11.59
N ARG A 128 -14.54 7.74 -10.93
CA ARG A 128 -15.82 8.38 -10.60
C ARG A 128 -16.64 8.74 -11.85
N ARG A 129 -15.99 9.33 -12.87
CA ARG A 129 -16.64 9.67 -14.15
C ARG A 129 -17.20 8.43 -14.85
N ARG A 130 -16.43 7.34 -14.90
CA ARG A 130 -16.89 6.06 -15.48
C ARG A 130 -18.11 5.50 -14.76
N ARG A 131 -18.17 5.59 -13.43
CA ARG A 131 -19.36 5.17 -12.66
C ARG A 131 -20.59 6.03 -12.94
N ALA A 132 -20.41 7.35 -13.10
CA ALA A 132 -21.52 8.26 -13.42
C ALA A 132 -22.04 8.10 -14.85
N ALA A 133 -21.19 7.66 -15.79
CA ALA A 133 -21.53 7.45 -17.19
C ALA A 133 -22.22 6.10 -17.47
N VAL A 134 -22.50 5.29 -16.45
CA VAL A 134 -23.34 4.08 -16.56
C VAL A 134 -24.69 4.37 -15.89
N PRO A 135 -25.68 4.95 -16.59
CA PRO A 135 -27.06 4.97 -16.14
C PRO A 135 -27.61 3.54 -16.08
N GLY A 136 -28.50 3.28 -15.12
CA GLY A 136 -29.22 2.02 -15.04
C GLY A 136 -29.90 1.68 -16.37
N THR A 137 -29.89 0.40 -16.71
CA THR A 137 -30.68 -0.22 -17.77
C THR A 137 -32.18 -0.15 -17.44
N ASP A 138 -32.73 1.05 -17.28
CA ASP A 138 -34.16 1.29 -16.99
C ASP A 138 -34.95 1.62 -18.27
N GLU A 139 -34.42 1.30 -19.46
CA GLU A 139 -35.14 1.34 -20.74
C GLU A 139 -35.91 0.04 -21.05
N THR A 140 -36.08 -0.88 -20.08
CA THR A 140 -36.94 -2.07 -20.26
C THR A 140 -38.40 -1.86 -19.83
N LYS A 141 -38.82 -0.63 -19.51
CA LYS A 141 -40.23 -0.33 -19.14
C LYS A 141 -41.03 0.47 -20.16
N GLU A 142 -40.42 0.99 -21.22
CA GLU A 142 -41.17 1.77 -22.25
C GLU A 142 -41.55 0.95 -23.49
N ALA A 143 -41.12 -0.31 -23.60
CA ALA A 143 -41.52 -1.21 -24.69
C ALA A 143 -42.79 -2.03 -24.39
N ALA A 144 -43.52 -1.72 -23.32
CA ALA A 144 -44.70 -2.48 -22.87
C ALA A 144 -45.93 -1.61 -22.51
N ALA A 145 -45.97 -0.35 -22.96
CA ALA A 145 -47.15 0.53 -22.87
C ALA A 145 -47.60 0.94 -24.28
#